data_AF-A0A3C0AW00-F1
#
_entry.id   AF-A0A3C0AW00-F1
#
_cell.length_a   1.000
_cell.length_b   1.000
_cell.length_c   1.000
_cell.angle_alpha   90.00
_cell.angle_beta   90.00
_cell.angle_gamma   90.00
#
_symmetry.space_group_name_H-M   'P 1'
#
loop_
_entity.id
_entity.type
_entity.pdbx_description
1 polymer ?
#
loop_
_entity_poly.entity_id
_entity_poly.type
_entity_poly.pdbx_seq_one_letter_code
_entity_poly.pdbx_strand_id
1 'polypeptide(L)'
;LDCIDSITPKLNLIIAAKRKRVKIISSMGAGGKMEASKVKVADITNTVNCFLAKTIRRRLKEVKIDKLKVVFSSEIQDDSSLKMTDGSNYKKSFYGTNSYMPGLFGLYAAETVIRYLLKK
;
A
#
# COMPACT_ATOMS: atom_id res chain seq x y z
N LEU A 1 -11.49 0.37 -2.09
CA LEU A 1 -10.18 0.48 -1.41
C LEU A 1 -9.35 -0.72 -1.84
N ASP A 2 -8.06 -0.54 -2.10
CA ASP A 2 -7.18 -1.66 -2.46
C ASP A 2 -6.28 -2.04 -1.28
N CYS A 3 -6.48 -3.24 -0.74
CA CYS A 3 -5.72 -3.80 0.38
C CYS A 3 -4.95 -5.08 0.00
N ILE A 4 -4.67 -5.28 -1.30
CA ILE A 4 -3.93 -6.45 -1.80
C ILE A 4 -2.44 -6.31 -1.47
N ASP A 5 -1.79 -7.36 -1.00
CA ASP A 5 -0.36 -7.39 -0.66
C ASP A 5 0.54 -7.96 -1.78
N SER A 6 -0.04 -8.69 -2.74
CA SER A 6 0.66 -9.21 -3.93
C SER A 6 0.77 -8.19 -5.06
N ILE A 7 1.97 -8.03 -5.63
CA ILE A 7 2.30 -6.96 -6.59
C ILE A 7 1.44 -6.99 -7.86
N THR A 8 1.37 -8.15 -8.54
CA THR A 8 0.67 -8.28 -9.83
C THR A 8 -0.84 -8.01 -9.75
N PRO A 9 -1.61 -8.67 -8.87
CA PRO A 9 -3.04 -8.41 -8.75
C PRO A 9 -3.33 -6.96 -8.31
N LYS A 10 -2.51 -6.40 -7.41
CA LYS A 10 -2.60 -5.01 -6.98
C LYS A 10 -2.44 -4.02 -8.15
N LEU A 11 -1.41 -4.22 -8.96
CA LEU A 11 -1.16 -3.38 -10.14
C LEU A 11 -2.33 -3.45 -11.14
N ASN A 12 -2.82 -4.66 -11.44
CA ASN A 12 -3.93 -4.87 -12.36
C ASN A 12 -5.21 -4.18 -11.87
N LEU A 13 -5.51 -4.27 -10.58
CA LEU A 13 -6.65 -3.56 -9.97
C LEU A 13 -6.52 -2.05 -10.13
N ILE A 14 -5.35 -1.48 -9.82
CA ILE A 14 -5.10 -0.03 -9.94
C ILE A 14 -5.24 0.42 -11.40
N ILE A 15 -4.65 -0.30 -12.35
CA ILE A 15 -4.72 0.02 -13.78
C ILE A 15 -6.17 -0.04 -14.25
N ALA A 16 -6.91 -1.10 -13.92
CA ALA A 16 -8.31 -1.24 -14.30
C ALA A 16 -9.18 -0.12 -13.70
N ALA A 17 -8.99 0.21 -12.43
CA ALA A 17 -9.71 1.30 -11.77
C ALA A 17 -9.43 2.65 -12.46
N LYS A 18 -8.17 2.96 -12.77
CA LYS A 18 -7.78 4.18 -13.48
C LYS A 18 -8.38 4.25 -14.88
N ARG A 19 -8.32 3.17 -15.66
CA ARG A 19 -8.92 3.08 -17.00
C ARG A 19 -10.44 3.30 -16.97
N LYS A 20 -11.12 2.72 -15.96
CA LYS A 20 -12.56 2.88 -15.76
C LYS A 20 -12.96 4.16 -15.01
N ARG A 21 -12.01 5.07 -14.73
CA ARG A 21 -12.23 6.30 -13.96
C ARG A 21 -12.84 6.07 -12.57
N VAL A 22 -12.60 4.90 -11.99
CA VAL A 22 -13.00 4.56 -10.62
C VAL A 22 -11.98 5.16 -9.65
N LYS A 23 -12.47 5.88 -8.65
CA LYS A 23 -11.61 6.46 -7.61
C LYS A 23 -11.06 5.34 -6.73
N ILE A 24 -9.76 5.39 -6.47
CA ILE A 24 -9.05 4.34 -5.74
C ILE A 24 -8.02 4.96 -4.78
N ILE A 25 -7.97 4.40 -3.58
CA ILE A 25 -6.87 4.52 -2.61
C ILE A 25 -6.31 3.12 -2.39
N SER A 26 -4.99 3.03 -2.19
CA SER A 26 -4.30 1.75 -2.07
C SER A 26 -3.43 1.68 -0.82
N SER A 27 -3.48 0.56 -0.11
CA SER A 27 -2.68 0.26 1.08
C SER A 27 -1.33 -0.33 0.68
N MET A 28 -0.24 0.18 1.27
CA MET A 28 1.13 -0.28 1.04
C MET A 28 1.58 -1.26 2.14
N GLY A 29 2.88 -1.55 2.21
CA GLY A 29 3.42 -2.52 3.18
C GLY A 29 3.28 -2.05 4.63
N ALA A 30 2.48 -2.78 5.41
CA ALA A 30 2.28 -2.62 6.86
C ALA A 30 3.12 -3.60 7.70
N GLY A 31 3.76 -4.60 7.08
CA GLY A 31 4.62 -5.55 7.77
C GLY A 31 5.96 -4.93 8.20
N GLY A 32 6.53 -5.46 9.28
CA GLY A 32 7.81 -5.06 9.86
C GLY A 32 7.78 -3.67 10.49
N LYS A 33 6.62 -3.21 10.98
CA LYS A 33 6.39 -1.84 11.44
C LYS A 33 5.62 -1.82 12.75
N MET A 34 5.93 -0.86 13.61
CA MET A 34 5.33 -0.73 14.95
C MET A 34 4.78 0.68 15.22
N GLU A 35 5.33 1.73 14.62
CA GLU A 35 4.98 3.10 15.02
C GLU A 35 3.72 3.62 14.31
N ALA A 36 2.60 3.63 15.04
CA ALA A 36 1.32 4.11 14.54
C ALA A 36 1.38 5.57 14.03
N SER A 37 2.11 6.45 14.71
CA SER A 37 2.28 7.86 14.35
C SER A 37 2.98 8.08 12.99
N LYS A 38 3.69 7.07 12.48
CA LYS A 38 4.37 7.12 11.19
C LYS A 38 3.48 6.72 10.01
N VAL A 39 2.26 6.24 10.28
CA VAL A 39 1.25 5.94 9.24
C VAL A 39 0.64 7.23 8.71
N LYS A 40 0.60 7.36 7.39
CA LYS A 40 0.06 8.55 6.71
C LYS A 40 -0.47 8.25 5.32
N VAL A 41 -1.28 9.17 4.83
CA VAL A 41 -1.82 9.15 3.46
C VAL A 41 -1.04 10.16 2.63
N ALA A 42 -0.53 9.73 1.47
CA ALA A 42 0.18 10.61 0.53
C ALA A 42 -0.04 10.15 -0.92
N ASP A 43 0.48 10.92 -1.88
CA ASP A 43 0.65 10.38 -3.23
C ASP A 43 1.79 9.36 -3.25
N ILE A 44 1.69 8.34 -4.11
CA ILE A 44 2.68 7.27 -4.22
C ILE A 44 4.10 7.78 -4.56
N THR A 45 4.20 8.92 -5.24
CA THR A 45 5.47 9.60 -5.55
C THR A 45 6.20 10.11 -4.31
N ASN A 46 5.46 10.45 -3.25
CA ASN A 46 5.98 10.98 -1.98
C ASN A 46 6.23 9.90 -0.92
N THR A 47 6.11 8.64 -1.28
CA THR A 47 6.35 7.53 -0.34
C THR A 47 7.84 7.30 -0.11
N VAL A 48 8.20 7.07 1.15
CA VAL A 48 9.57 6.77 1.60
C VAL A 48 9.58 5.44 2.35
N ASN A 49 10.74 4.79 2.40
CA ASN A 49 10.99 3.59 3.22
C ASN A 49 9.93 2.48 3.07
N CYS A 50 9.42 2.24 1.86
CA CYS A 50 8.43 1.18 1.62
C CYS A 50 8.73 0.43 0.33
N PHE A 51 9.18 -0.83 0.44
CA PHE A 51 9.52 -1.68 -0.72
C PHE A 51 8.34 -1.94 -1.65
N LEU A 52 7.14 -2.16 -1.10
CA LEU A 52 5.93 -2.36 -1.91
C LEU A 52 5.59 -1.08 -2.69
N ALA A 53 5.60 0.08 -2.03
CA ALA A 53 5.34 1.36 -2.69
C ALA A 53 6.38 1.68 -3.78
N LYS A 54 7.66 1.40 -3.53
CA LYS A 54 8.74 1.56 -4.52
C LYS A 54 8.49 0.69 -5.76
N THR A 55 8.11 -0.57 -5.56
CA THR A 55 7.86 -1.51 -6.64
C THR A 55 6.62 -1.15 -7.45
N ILE A 56 5.52 -0.81 -6.76
CA ILE A 56 4.26 -0.38 -7.41
C ILE A 56 4.47 0.93 -8.17
N ARG A 57 5.17 1.92 -7.59
CA ARG A 57 5.48 3.19 -8.26
C ARG A 57 6.24 2.99 -9.56
N ARG A 58 7.27 2.14 -9.55
CA ARG A 58 8.05 1.83 -10.75
C ARG A 58 7.16 1.24 -11.86
N ARG A 59 6.36 0.23 -11.53
CA ARG A 59 5.47 -0.43 -12.51
C ARG A 59 4.33 0.46 -12.99
N LEU A 60 3.79 1.34 -12.14
CA LEU A 60 2.78 2.31 -12.54
C LEU A 60 3.33 3.36 -13.52
N LYS A 61 4.61 3.76 -13.35
CA LYS A 61 5.29 4.68 -14.28
C LYS A 61 5.38 4.11 -15.70
N GLU A 62 5.64 2.81 -15.84
CA GLU A 62 5.71 2.10 -17.13
C GLU A 62 4.38 2.19 -17.90
N VAL A 63 3.25 2.22 -17.20
CA VAL A 63 1.89 2.37 -17.78
C VAL A 63 1.37 3.80 -17.71
N LYS A 64 2.25 4.79 -17.52
CA LYS A 64 1.94 6.24 -17.48
C LYS A 64 0.91 6.62 -16.41
N ILE A 65 0.93 5.94 -15.27
CA ILE A 65 0.16 6.31 -14.07
C ILE A 65 1.15 6.88 -13.05
N ASP A 66 1.09 8.19 -12.82
CA ASP A 66 1.99 8.91 -11.93
C ASP A 66 1.35 9.31 -10.60
N LYS A 67 0.01 9.38 -10.54
CA LYS A 67 -0.75 9.78 -9.34
C LYS A 67 -1.58 8.65 -8.77
N LEU A 68 -1.34 8.32 -7.51
CA LEU A 68 -2.15 7.37 -6.75
C LEU A 68 -2.08 7.74 -5.28
N LYS A 69 -3.25 7.97 -4.65
CA LYS A 69 -3.32 8.17 -3.22
C LYS A 69 -3.11 6.83 -2.52
N VAL A 70 -2.21 6.79 -1.55
CA VAL A 70 -1.82 5.57 -0.84
C VAL A 70 -1.71 5.78 0.66
N VAL A 71 -1.94 4.72 1.42
CA VAL A 71 -1.60 4.65 2.85
C VAL A 71 -0.29 3.91 2.99
N PHE A 72 0.67 4.49 3.70
CA PHE A 72 1.95 3.88 3.99
C PHE A 72 2.45 4.36 5.36
N SER A 73 3.46 3.68 5.89
CA SER A 73 4.26 4.22 7.01
C SER A 73 5.68 4.52 6.54
N SER A 74 6.22 5.65 7.02
CA SER A 74 7.60 6.08 6.75
C SER A 74 8.66 5.37 7.60
N GLU A 75 8.25 4.44 8.45
CA GLU A 75 9.14 3.57 9.21
C GLU A 75 9.89 2.61 8.29
N ILE A 76 11.17 2.38 8.59
CA ILE A 76 11.98 1.35 7.96
C ILE A 76 11.49 0.00 8.48
N GLN A 77 11.43 -1.01 7.62
CA GLN A 77 10.96 -2.33 8.02
C GLN A 77 12.01 -2.98 8.94
N ASP A 78 11.55 -3.68 9.97
CA ASP A 78 12.42 -4.54 10.78
C ASP A 78 12.83 -5.77 9.98
N ASP A 79 14.10 -5.80 9.54
CA ASP A 79 14.68 -6.89 8.76
C ASP A 79 14.66 -8.24 9.50
N SER A 80 14.69 -8.24 10.83
CA SER A 80 14.61 -9.47 11.64
C SER A 80 13.26 -10.17 11.51
N SER A 81 12.22 -9.43 11.13
CA SER A 81 10.86 -9.95 10.94
C SER A 81 10.63 -10.53 9.54
N LEU A 82 11.61 -10.47 8.64
CA LEU A 82 11.51 -10.99 7.28
C LEU A 82 11.53 -12.53 7.29
N LYS A 83 10.48 -13.12 6.75
CA LYS A 83 10.36 -14.57 6.51
C LYS A 83 10.25 -14.85 5.02
N MET A 84 11.03 -15.84 4.58
CA MET A 84 10.94 -16.39 3.24
C MET A 84 9.78 -17.39 3.17
N THR A 85 9.12 -17.44 2.02
CA THR A 85 8.10 -18.45 1.70
C THR A 85 8.65 -19.39 0.63
N ASP A 86 7.96 -20.52 0.43
CA ASP A 86 8.22 -21.47 -0.67
C ASP A 86 7.86 -20.94 -2.07
N GLY A 87 7.40 -19.68 -2.16
CA GLY A 87 6.93 -19.06 -3.40
C GLY A 87 5.49 -19.42 -3.77
N SER A 88 4.79 -20.22 -2.97
CA SER A 88 3.35 -20.47 -3.14
C SER A 88 2.54 -19.18 -2.97
N ASN A 89 1.33 -19.14 -3.54
CA ASN A 89 0.39 -18.01 -3.41
C ASN A 89 0.92 -16.64 -3.89
N TYR A 90 1.83 -16.61 -4.88
CA TYR A 90 2.41 -15.38 -5.45
C TYR A 90 3.17 -14.50 -4.45
N LYS A 91 3.60 -15.08 -3.31
CA LYS A 91 4.28 -14.37 -2.24
C LYS A 91 5.67 -14.98 -2.09
N LYS A 92 6.72 -14.17 -2.30
CA LYS A 92 8.13 -14.60 -2.22
C LYS A 92 8.71 -14.45 -0.81
N SER A 93 8.22 -13.47 -0.06
CA SER A 93 8.59 -13.20 1.31
C SER A 93 7.55 -12.32 1.97
N PHE A 94 7.57 -12.25 3.30
CA PHE A 94 6.75 -11.33 4.08
C PHE A 94 7.45 -10.90 5.34
N TYR A 95 7.07 -9.74 5.85
CA TYR A 95 7.46 -9.32 7.18
C TYR A 95 6.36 -9.72 8.16
N GLY A 96 6.75 -10.15 9.37
CA GLY A 96 5.83 -10.24 10.50
C GLY A 96 5.10 -8.91 10.72
N THR A 97 3.91 -8.95 11.29
CA THR A 97 3.12 -7.73 11.59
C THR A 97 2.52 -7.84 12.99
N ASN A 98 2.14 -6.70 13.56
CA ASN A 98 1.40 -6.66 14.81
C ASN A 98 -0.11 -6.52 14.53
N SER A 99 -0.93 -6.72 15.56
CA SER A 99 -2.39 -6.75 15.44
C SER A 99 -3.01 -5.43 14.96
N TYR A 100 -2.41 -4.30 15.32
CA TYR A 100 -3.01 -2.98 15.06
C TYR A 100 -2.56 -2.35 13.74
N MET A 101 -1.38 -2.70 13.20
CA MET A 101 -0.81 -2.01 12.04
C MET A 101 -1.64 -2.21 10.76
N PRO A 102 -2.09 -3.43 10.39
CA PRO A 102 -2.99 -3.60 9.26
C PRO A 102 -4.34 -2.89 9.46
N GLY A 103 -4.88 -2.95 10.68
CA GLY A 103 -6.12 -2.28 11.05
C GLY A 103 -6.00 -0.75 10.90
N LEU A 104 -4.91 -0.18 11.39
CA LEU A 104 -4.60 1.25 11.29
C LEU A 104 -4.49 1.72 9.83
N PHE A 105 -3.82 0.95 8.97
CA PHE A 105 -3.77 1.25 7.53
C PHE A 105 -5.17 1.27 6.91
N GLY A 106 -6.01 0.30 7.29
CA GLY A 106 -7.42 0.24 6.88
C GLY A 106 -8.21 1.45 7.33
N LEU A 107 -8.05 1.87 8.60
CA LEU A 107 -8.72 3.05 9.16
C LEU A 107 -8.33 4.36 8.45
N TYR A 108 -7.03 4.58 8.19
CA TYR A 108 -6.58 5.75 7.41
C TYR A 108 -7.15 5.76 5.99
N ALA A 109 -7.23 4.58 5.36
CA ALA A 109 -7.78 4.47 4.02
C ALA A 109 -9.29 4.75 4.02
N ALA A 110 -10.03 4.23 5.00
CA ALA A 110 -11.45 4.46 5.18
C ALA A 110 -11.75 5.93 5.50
N GLU A 111 -11.06 6.53 6.48
CA GLU A 111 -11.18 7.95 6.83
C GLU A 111 -10.98 8.83 5.59
N THR A 112 -9.94 8.55 4.81
CA THR A 112 -9.64 9.30 3.59
C THR A 112 -10.78 9.24 2.58
N VAL A 113 -11.37 8.05 2.39
CA VAL A 113 -12.49 7.87 1.46
C VAL A 113 -13.74 8.54 1.99
N ILE A 114 -14.09 8.35 3.26
CA ILE A 114 -15.27 8.95 3.90
C ILE A 114 -15.19 10.47 3.84
N ARG A 115 -14.09 11.09 4.27
CA ARG A 115 -13.91 12.54 4.19
C ARG A 115 -13.96 13.07 2.77
N TYR A 116 -13.45 12.30 1.80
CA TYR A 116 -13.53 12.68 0.39
C TYR A 116 -14.97 12.66 -0.13
N LEU A 117 -15.77 11.67 0.28
CA LEU A 117 -17.17 11.54 -0.12
C LEU A 117 -18.06 12.60 0.55
N LEU A 118 -17.79 12.96 1.82
CA LEU A 118 -18.55 13.97 2.56
C LEU A 118 -18.23 15.42 2.18
N LYS A 119 -17.06 15.68 1.55
CA LYS A 119 -16.68 17.00 1.03
C LYS A 119 -17.21 17.28 -0.38
N LYS A 120 -17.94 16.33 -0.97
CA LYS A 120 -18.73 16.57 -2.17
C LYS A 120 -20.07 17.20 -1.80
#